data_AF-B5XR41-F1
#
_entry.id   AF-B5XR41-F1
#
_cell.length_a   1.000
_cell.length_b   1.000
_cell.length_c   1.000
_cell.angle_alpha   90.00
_cell.angle_beta   90.00
_cell.angle_gamma   90.00
#
_symmetry.space_group_name_H-M   'P 1'
#
loop_
_entity.id
_entity.type
_entity.pdbx_description
1 polymer ?
#
loop_
_entity_poly.entity_id
_entity_poly.type
_entity_poly.pdbx_seq_one_letter_code
_entity_poly.pdbx_strand_id
1 'polypeptide(L)' 'MPKGSIHALKEEMTRRISEQYDDVEVIVKTASNDGLSVLWATNKEIAKEFVEETLQNTWETADDWFVR' A
#
# COMPACT_ATOMS: atom_id res chain seq x y z
N MET A 1 -13.66 8.92 -1.65
CA MET A 1 -13.06 7.83 -2.45
C MET A 1 -14.15 7.09 -3.24
N PRO A 2 -13.91 6.69 -4.50
CA PRO A 2 -14.86 5.94 -5.31
C PRO A 2 -15.23 4.57 -4.71
N LYS A 3 -16.36 3.97 -5.11
CA LYS A 3 -16.67 2.59 -4.71
C LYS A 3 -15.58 1.63 -5.22
N GLY A 4 -15.18 0.65 -4.42
CA GLY A 4 -14.15 -0.33 -4.78
C GLY A 4 -12.71 0.12 -4.59
N SER A 5 -12.44 1.43 -4.46
CA SER A 5 -11.08 1.98 -4.33
C SER A 5 -10.27 1.42 -3.15
N ILE A 6 -10.90 1.15 -2.00
CA ILE A 6 -10.21 0.54 -0.85
C ILE A 6 -9.74 -0.88 -1.18
N HIS A 7 -10.58 -1.65 -1.86
CA HIS A 7 -10.25 -3.03 -2.23
C HIS A 7 -9.14 -3.04 -3.27
N ALA A 8 -9.29 -2.25 -4.33
CA ALA A 8 -8.31 -2.16 -5.40
C ALA A 8 -6.95 -1.65 -4.88
N LEU A 9 -6.95 -0.64 -4.00
CA LEU A 9 -5.72 -0.15 -3.37
C LEU A 9 -5.06 -1.22 -2.49
N LYS A 10 -5.85 -2.01 -1.74
CA LYS A 10 -5.31 -3.14 -0.97
C LYS A 10 -4.63 -4.16 -1.89
N GLU A 11 -5.28 -4.55 -2.98
CA GLU A 11 -4.72 -5.51 -3.94
C GLU A 11 -3.44 -5.00 -4.58
N GLU A 12 -3.43 -3.76 -5.05
CA GLU A 12 -2.26 -3.17 -5.72
C GLU A 12 -1.07 -3.01 -4.76
N MET A 13 -1.32 -2.52 -3.54
CA MET A 13 -0.30 -2.45 -2.50
C MET A 13 0.23 -3.84 -2.13
N THR A 14 -0.64 -4.84 -2.02
CA THR A 14 -0.21 -6.22 -1.74
C THR A 14 0.69 -6.74 -2.86
N ARG A 15 0.32 -6.51 -4.12
CA ARG A 15 1.11 -6.93 -5.29
C ARG A 15 2.52 -6.33 -5.26
N ARG A 16 2.65 -5.01 -5.09
CA ARG A 16 3.94 -4.32 -5.11
C ARG A 16 4.82 -4.64 -3.90
N ILE A 17 4.23 -4.71 -2.70
CA ILE A 17 5.02 -5.03 -1.49
C ILE A 17 5.50 -6.49 -1.53
N SER A 18 4.70 -7.38 -2.14
CA SER A 18 5.09 -8.80 -2.31
C SER A 18 6.28 -9.01 -3.24
N GLU A 19 6.72 -8.00 -4.00
CA GLU A 19 7.94 -8.09 -4.80
C GLU A 19 9.21 -8.10 -3.95
N GLN A 20 9.15 -7.53 -2.74
CA GLN A 20 10.30 -7.41 -1.83
C GLN A 20 10.14 -8.24 -0.55
N TYR A 21 8.91 -8.44 -0.07
CA TYR A 21 8.63 -9.15 1.18
C TYR A 21 7.71 -10.34 0.91
N ASP A 22 8.03 -11.49 1.48
CA ASP A 22 7.15 -12.65 1.45
C ASP A 22 6.12 -12.59 2.59
N ASP A 23 5.01 -13.32 2.47
CA ASP A 23 3.93 -13.40 3.47
C ASP A 23 3.39 -12.04 3.98
N VAL A 24 3.04 -11.15 3.05
CA VAL A 24 2.61 -9.77 3.37
C VAL A 24 1.09 -9.67 3.59
N GLU A 25 0.69 -9.06 4.70
CA GLU A 25 -0.70 -8.63 4.92
C GLU A 25 -0.83 -7.10 4.80
N VAL A 26 -1.64 -6.64 3.84
CA VAL A 26 -2.00 -5.23 3.69
C VAL A 26 -3.43 -4.98 4.17
N ILE A 27 -3.60 -3.98 5.04
CA ILE A 27 -4.90 -3.54 5.55
C ILE A 27 -5.10 -2.07 5.21
N VAL A 28 -6.08 -1.79 4.34
CA VAL A 28 -6.51 -0.43 4.01
C VAL A 28 -7.81 -0.12 4.75
N LYS A 29 -7.85 0.99 5.48
CA LYS A 29 -9.04 1.45 6.21
C LYS A 29 -9.20 2.96 6.04
N THR A 30 -10.44 3.42 6.03
CA THR A 30 -10.74 4.86 6.13
C THR A 30 -10.62 5.30 7.57
N ALA A 31 -9.83 6.34 7.83
CA ALA A 31 -9.67 6.95 9.14
C ALA A 31 -9.80 8.47 9.02
N SER A 32 -10.02 9.15 10.16
CA SER A 32 -10.13 10.61 10.21
C SER A 32 -8.80 11.34 9.97
N ASN A 33 -7.68 10.62 9.97
CA ASN A 33 -6.34 11.14 9.71
C ASN A 33 -5.55 10.13 8.87
N ASP A 34 -4.64 10.64 8.04
CA ASP A 34 -3.67 9.83 7.32
C ASP A 34 -2.74 9.13 8.31
N GLY A 35 -2.50 7.84 8.09
CA GLY A 35 -1.65 7.04 8.97
C GLY A 35 -1.15 5.80 8.27
N LEU A 36 0.17 5.58 8.33
CA LEU A 36 0.83 4.38 7.86
C LEU A 36 1.56 3.72 9.03
N SER A 37 1.44 2.40 9.14
CA SER A 37 2.14 1.62 10.15
C SER A 37 2.63 0.32 9.55
N VAL A 38 3.92 0.05 9.73
CA VAL A 38 4.55 -1.23 9.40
C VAL A 38 4.79 -2.00 10.68
N LEU A 39 4.34 -3.25 10.71
CA LEU A 39 4.49 -4.18 11.82
C LEU A 39 5.34 -5.37 11.37
N TRP A 40 6.01 -6.05 12.31
CA TRP A 40 6.70 -7.32 12.08
C TRP A 40 7.80 -7.33 11.02
N ALA A 41 8.37 -6.17 10.67
CA ALA A 41 9.54 -6.06 9.81
C ALA A 41 10.85 -6.08 10.63
N THR A 42 11.86 -6.81 10.14
CA THR A 42 13.20 -6.88 10.77
C THR A 42 13.85 -5.49 10.88
N ASN A 43 13.72 -4.68 9.84
CA ASN A 43 14.19 -3.29 9.85
C ASN A 43 13.01 -2.36 9.52
N LYS A 44 12.35 -1.89 10.59
CA LYS A 44 11.09 -1.14 10.48
C LYS A 44 11.23 0.19 9.74
N GLU A 45 12.36 0.89 9.88
CA GLU A 45 12.55 2.19 9.23
C GLU A 45 12.69 2.03 7.72
N ILE A 46 13.52 1.09 7.27
CA ILE A 46 13.70 0.76 5.85
C ILE A 46 12.38 0.26 5.24
N ALA A 47 11.67 -0.63 5.93
CA ALA A 47 10.39 -1.13 5.45
C ALA A 47 9.32 -0.03 5.38
N LYS A 48 9.33 0.92 6.33
CA LYS A 48 8.42 2.07 6.30
C LYS A 48 8.71 2.98 5.11
N GLU A 49 9.97 3.33 4.86
CA GLU A 49 10.39 4.13 3.71
C GLU A 49 9.94 3.49 2.39
N PHE A 50 10.21 2.19 2.22
CA PHE A 50 9.78 1.45 1.03
C PHE A 50 8.26 1.44 0.85
N VAL A 51 7.49 1.21 1.91
CA VAL A 51 6.02 1.21 1.83
C VAL A 51 5.47 2.62 1.55
N GLU A 52 6.10 3.67 2.08
CA GLU A 52 5.76 5.07 1.78
C GLU A 52 6.00 5.41 0.31
N GLU A 53 7.18 5.05 -0.22
CA GLU A 53 7.52 5.24 -1.63
C GLU A 53 6.58 4.43 -2.55
N THR A 54 6.31 3.17 -2.19
CA THR A 54 5.36 2.31 -2.93
C THR A 54 3.96 2.92 -2.96
N LEU A 55 3.50 3.47 -1.83
CA LEU A 55 2.20 4.12 -1.74
C LEU A 55 2.15 5.37 -2.63
N GLN A 56 3.19 6.20 -2.61
CA GLN A 56 3.30 7.39 -3.48
C GLN A 56 3.26 6.98 -4.97
N ASN A 57 4.11 6.04 -5.37
CA ASN A 57 4.13 5.50 -6.73
C ASN A 57 2.78 4.91 -7.15
N THR A 58 2.05 4.28 -6.22
CA THR A 58 0.71 3.72 -6.49
C THR A 58 -0.30 4.82 -6.78
N TRP A 59 -0.22 5.96 -6.08
CA TRP A 59 -1.06 7.12 -6.37
C TRP A 59 -0.70 7.80 -7.69
N GLU A 60 0.59 7.95 -7.99
CA GLU A 60 1.06 8.58 -9.23
C GLU A 60 0.73 7.75 -10.49
N THR A 61 0.58 6.44 -10.33
CA THR A 61 0.23 5.52 -11.43
C THR A 61 -1.22 5.05 -11.37
N ALA A 62 -2.09 5.73 -10.63
CA ALA A 62 -3.50 5.34 -10.43
C ALA A 62 -4.28 5.13 -11.74
N ASP A 63 -4.04 5.96 -12.76
CA ASP A 63 -4.68 5.79 -14.07
C ASP A 63 -4.34 4.46 -14.77
N ASP A 64 -3.20 3.85 -14.48
CA ASP A 64 -2.75 2.60 -15.12
C ASP A 64 -3.38 1.34 -14.50
N TRP A 65 -3.59 1.35 -13.17
CA TRP A 65 -4.08 0.18 -12.43
C TRP A 65 -5.52 0.29 -11.93
N PHE A 66 -6.06 1.49 -11.68
CA PHE A 66 -7.38 1.68 -11.07
C PHE A 66 -8.52 1.90 -12.09
N VAL A 67 -8.21 2.38 -13.29
CA VAL A 67 -9.20 2.74 -14.33
C VAL A 67 -9.45 1.61 -15.35
N ARG A 68 -8.81 0.44 -15.15
CA ARG A 68 -8.86 -0.68 -16.10
C ARG A 68 -10.12 -1.52 -15.98
#